data_AF-A0A7Y4IKI6-F1
#
_entry.id   AF-A0A7Y4IKI6-F1
#
_cell.length_a   1.000
_cell.length_b   1.000
_cell.length_c   1.000
_cell.angle_alpha   90.00
_cell.angle_beta   90.00
_cell.angle_gamma   90.00
#
_symmetry.space_group_name_H-M   'P 1'
#
loop_
_entity.id
_entity.type
_entity.pdbx_description
1 polymer ?
#
loop_
_entity_poly.entity_id
_entity_poly.type
_entity_poly.pdbx_seq_one_letter_code
_entity_poly.pdbx_strand_id
1 'polypeptide(L)'
;ADGFAASHTPGDDGAGGGGAGGGVVLIRARTFSGAGRFSADGFAASHTPGDDGAGGGGAGGVLILRAQDALSCGSAQAAGGNGGNVNYPGWVLGPGGGGGGGAVLLQGATASCPRIVSGGVAGTLTPSDGGTHGAGTGSEGFVEEYHVAYRTPGTPSVSAPVSGAVGVPLRPRFEGRADPGVRVLVFVDGVERLQVSSGADGVFTAGIPPYQAPLDVGTHTVHVVTEAMGAYSAPSAPVSFSVAATLEDGGVVVEPILVIPQDGETVGTTPLFAGVAPNGQTVGIEVDNGPEVIIPVDGAGRFRYQWPAESPLAPGPHFVTVHSHNEAGISGPYSQPIRFESQAVSSEGDGGTSGQDAGASQGDGGPQVPEDGWPVLVVPADGEVVDSTPLFAGAATAGATVVIEVDGMEVATVTADDTGAFRYQVPRESALSVGSHEVAAQEYLVTSSRVPARSRTTGFEVRGPAALDVGCGCGASPVGVVGSWVLLAGLAGLSRRRRG
;
A
#
# COMPACT_ATOMS: atom_id res chain seq x y z
N ALA A 1 -40.13 14.33 -3.49
CA ALA A 1 -41.00 14.72 -2.36
C ALA A 1 -41.13 16.23 -2.43
N ASP A 2 -42.14 16.71 -3.15
CA ASP A 2 -42.55 18.12 -3.15
C ASP A 2 -44.08 18.12 -3.19
N GLY A 3 -44.68 17.95 -2.02
CA GLY A 3 -46.12 18.12 -1.84
C GLY A 3 -46.36 19.51 -1.30
N PHE A 4 -46.87 20.42 -2.14
CA PHE A 4 -47.39 21.71 -1.69
C PHE A 4 -48.64 21.45 -0.84
N ALA A 5 -48.47 21.35 0.48
CA ALA A 5 -49.55 21.54 1.43
C ALA A 5 -49.75 23.05 1.58
N ALA A 6 -50.72 23.62 0.88
CA ALA A 6 -51.18 24.96 1.17
C ALA A 6 -51.99 24.93 2.48
N SER A 7 -51.32 25.16 3.62
CA SER A 7 -52.02 25.51 4.87
C SER A 7 -52.31 27.01 4.85
N HIS A 8 -53.54 27.40 4.59
CA HIS A 8 -54.00 28.75 4.92
C HIS A 8 -54.34 28.83 6.41
N THR A 9 -54.03 29.98 7.02
CA THR A 9 -54.23 30.34 8.43
C THR A 9 -55.67 30.10 8.90
N PRO A 10 -55.91 29.80 10.19
CA PRO A 10 -57.26 29.56 10.69
C PRO A 10 -58.02 30.89 10.73
N GLY A 11 -59.04 31.01 9.87
CA GLY A 11 -60.19 31.84 10.16
C GLY A 11 -60.97 31.25 11.35
N ASP A 12 -61.69 32.12 12.03
CA ASP A 12 -62.32 31.93 13.32
C ASP A 12 -63.43 30.85 13.32
N ASP A 13 -63.79 30.33 12.14
CA ASP A 13 -65.03 29.58 11.89
C ASP A 13 -64.84 28.20 11.22
N GLY A 14 -63.72 27.51 11.51
CA GLY A 14 -63.64 26.05 11.35
C GLY A 14 -63.19 25.50 9.98
N ALA A 15 -62.21 26.14 9.33
CA ALA A 15 -61.52 25.60 8.16
C ALA A 15 -61.01 24.15 8.38
N GLY A 16 -61.38 23.23 7.48
CA GLY A 16 -60.92 21.84 7.49
C GLY A 16 -59.47 21.72 7.01
N GLY A 17 -58.57 21.24 7.87
CA GLY A 17 -57.19 20.93 7.50
C GLY A 17 -57.09 19.86 6.41
N GLY A 18 -55.99 19.88 5.64
CA GLY A 18 -55.67 18.85 4.66
C GLY A 18 -55.54 17.46 5.28
N GLY A 19 -55.83 16.42 4.50
CA GLY A 19 -55.66 15.03 4.92
C GLY A 19 -54.18 14.68 5.13
N ALA A 20 -53.88 13.89 6.16
CA ALA A 20 -52.51 13.45 6.39
C ALA A 20 -52.07 12.45 5.32
N GLY A 21 -50.84 12.57 4.84
CA GLY A 21 -50.25 11.61 3.91
C GLY A 21 -50.06 10.23 4.54
N GLY A 22 -50.02 9.21 3.69
CA GLY A 22 -49.70 7.84 4.06
C GLY A 22 -48.24 7.69 4.50
N GLY A 23 -47.99 6.71 5.36
CA GLY A 23 -46.65 6.38 5.86
C GLY A 23 -45.87 5.40 4.99
N VAL A 24 -44.79 4.85 5.54
CA VAL A 24 -44.00 3.79 4.91
C VAL A 24 -44.19 2.48 5.66
N VAL A 25 -44.50 1.41 4.94
CA VAL A 25 -44.60 0.05 5.46
C VAL A 25 -43.60 -0.84 4.72
N LEU A 26 -42.63 -1.40 5.46
CA LEU A 26 -41.64 -2.35 4.95
C LEU A 26 -41.77 -3.66 5.71
N ILE A 27 -42.16 -4.73 5.02
CA ILE A 27 -42.29 -6.07 5.63
C ILE A 27 -41.51 -7.09 4.82
N ARG A 28 -40.63 -7.82 5.51
CA ARG A 28 -39.93 -8.99 4.97
C ARG A 28 -40.41 -10.23 5.74
N ALA A 29 -40.81 -11.26 5.02
CA ALA A 29 -41.30 -12.50 5.63
C ALA A 29 -40.81 -13.71 4.84
N ARG A 30 -40.94 -14.91 5.42
CA ARG A 30 -40.77 -16.14 4.65
C ARG A 30 -41.92 -16.30 3.65
N THR A 31 -43.14 -16.12 4.13
CA THR A 31 -44.39 -16.23 3.36
C THR A 31 -45.39 -15.17 3.83
N PHE A 32 -46.21 -14.65 2.92
CA PHE A 32 -47.48 -13.98 3.27
C PHE A 32 -48.63 -14.92 2.94
N SER A 33 -49.57 -15.08 3.86
CA SER A 33 -50.76 -15.90 3.66
C SER A 33 -51.97 -15.30 4.38
N GLY A 34 -53.16 -15.48 3.81
CA GLY A 34 -54.43 -15.02 4.37
C GLY A 34 -55.04 -13.80 3.68
N ALA A 35 -56.16 -13.32 4.21
CA ALA A 35 -56.96 -12.23 3.62
C ALA A 35 -56.64 -10.83 4.21
N GLY A 36 -55.50 -10.69 4.90
CA GLY A 36 -55.11 -9.44 5.55
C GLY A 36 -54.88 -8.28 4.57
N ARG A 37 -55.14 -7.05 5.04
CA ARG A 37 -54.86 -5.80 4.33
C ARG A 37 -53.62 -5.13 4.93
N PHE A 38 -52.70 -4.72 4.06
CA PHE A 38 -51.62 -3.79 4.37
C PHE A 38 -51.96 -2.43 3.78
N SER A 39 -51.87 -1.37 4.58
CA SER A 39 -52.35 -0.05 4.20
C SER A 39 -51.32 1.02 4.54
N ALA A 40 -51.01 1.84 3.55
CA ALA A 40 -50.26 3.07 3.63
C ALA A 40 -51.07 4.20 2.96
N ASP A 41 -52.40 4.12 3.00
CA ASP A 41 -53.27 5.10 2.37
C ASP A 41 -53.14 6.49 3.00
N GLY A 42 -53.30 7.52 2.17
CA GLY A 42 -53.51 8.89 2.62
C GLY A 42 -54.90 9.07 3.21
N PHE A 43 -55.03 9.90 4.23
CA PHE A 43 -56.32 10.20 4.82
C PHE A 43 -57.11 11.21 3.98
N ALA A 44 -58.42 11.04 3.95
CA ALA A 44 -59.31 12.05 3.39
C ALA A 44 -59.21 13.34 4.22
N ALA A 45 -59.38 14.48 3.54
CA ALA A 45 -59.47 15.76 4.23
C ALA A 45 -60.82 15.88 4.95
N SER A 46 -60.86 16.68 6.01
CA SER A 46 -62.12 16.97 6.69
C SER A 46 -63.00 17.88 5.81
N HIS A 47 -64.31 17.68 5.89
CA HIS A 47 -65.29 18.52 5.21
C HIS A 47 -65.41 19.87 5.94
N THR A 48 -65.52 20.98 5.21
CA THR A 48 -65.68 22.32 5.81
C THR A 48 -67.17 22.72 5.80
N PRO A 49 -67.80 22.93 6.96
CA PRO A 49 -69.18 23.40 7.04
C PRO A 49 -69.32 24.94 7.11
N GLY A 50 -68.21 25.69 7.26
CA GLY A 50 -68.16 27.15 7.39
C GLY A 50 -67.85 27.88 6.08
N ASP A 51 -67.58 29.17 6.14
CA ASP A 51 -67.30 30.07 5.01
C ASP A 51 -65.86 29.99 4.46
N ASP A 52 -65.17 28.88 4.74
CA ASP A 52 -63.83 28.57 4.27
C ASP A 52 -63.80 27.43 3.22
N GLY A 53 -62.74 27.40 2.41
CA GLY A 53 -62.45 26.26 1.53
C GLY A 53 -62.14 24.96 2.29
N ALA A 54 -62.18 23.84 1.58
CA ALA A 54 -61.81 22.54 2.16
C ALA A 54 -60.39 22.12 1.79
N GLY A 55 -59.70 21.46 2.74
CA GLY A 55 -58.36 20.94 2.53
C GLY A 55 -58.31 19.81 1.48
N GLY A 56 -57.16 19.68 0.81
CA GLY A 56 -56.91 18.55 -0.09
C GLY A 56 -56.69 17.24 0.66
N GLY A 57 -56.95 16.11 0.01
CA GLY A 57 -56.70 14.78 0.56
C GLY A 57 -55.20 14.48 0.68
N GLY A 58 -54.83 13.66 1.66
CA GLY A 58 -53.45 13.25 1.86
C GLY A 58 -52.96 12.31 0.74
N ALA A 59 -51.71 12.44 0.32
CA ALA A 59 -51.14 11.51 -0.66
C ALA A 59 -50.98 10.09 -0.06
N GLY A 60 -51.07 9.06 -0.89
CA GLY A 60 -50.73 7.68 -0.53
C GLY A 60 -49.24 7.53 -0.22
N GLY A 61 -48.93 6.56 0.64
CA GLY A 61 -47.58 6.28 1.15
C GLY A 61 -46.83 5.23 0.33
N VAL A 62 -45.90 4.53 0.97
CA VAL A 62 -45.08 3.48 0.33
C VAL A 62 -45.27 2.16 1.06
N LEU A 63 -45.52 1.09 0.31
CA LEU A 63 -45.70 -0.27 0.83
C LEU A 63 -44.76 -1.24 0.10
N ILE A 64 -43.81 -1.82 0.83
CA ILE A 64 -42.83 -2.78 0.31
C ILE A 64 -43.02 -4.11 1.05
N LEU A 65 -43.52 -5.13 0.34
CA LEU A 65 -43.76 -6.48 0.85
C LEU A 65 -42.85 -7.46 0.11
N ARG A 66 -41.97 -8.16 0.84
CA ARG A 66 -41.00 -9.09 0.24
C ARG A 66 -40.99 -10.45 0.93
N ALA A 67 -41.12 -11.52 0.15
CA ALA A 67 -41.24 -12.90 0.62
C ALA A 67 -40.13 -13.79 0.05
N GLN A 68 -39.63 -14.74 0.86
CA GLN A 68 -38.72 -15.80 0.37
C GLN A 68 -39.45 -16.81 -0.52
N ASP A 69 -40.70 -17.11 -0.19
CA ASP A 69 -41.55 -18.08 -0.86
C ASP A 69 -42.77 -17.35 -1.46
N ALA A 70 -44.00 -17.72 -1.09
CA ALA A 70 -45.21 -17.08 -1.61
C ALA A 70 -45.55 -15.75 -0.90
N LEU A 71 -45.98 -14.75 -1.68
CA LEU A 71 -46.61 -13.52 -1.21
C LEU A 71 -48.10 -13.54 -1.58
N SER A 72 -48.95 -13.98 -0.65
CA SER A 72 -50.40 -13.95 -0.81
C SER A 72 -51.04 -13.13 0.30
N CYS A 73 -51.75 -12.06 -0.06
CA CYS A 73 -52.52 -11.23 0.87
C CYS A 73 -53.85 -10.77 0.29
N GLY A 74 -54.74 -10.26 1.16
CA GLY A 74 -56.05 -9.76 0.76
C GLY A 74 -55.98 -8.42 0.04
N SER A 75 -55.12 -7.49 0.49
CA SER A 75 -54.78 -6.29 -0.29
C SER A 75 -53.53 -5.57 0.20
N ALA A 76 -52.86 -4.86 -0.72
CA ALA A 76 -51.77 -3.94 -0.52
C ALA A 76 -52.21 -2.55 -1.01
N GLN A 77 -52.40 -1.61 -0.10
CA GLN A 77 -53.04 -0.33 -0.38
C GLN A 77 -52.11 0.84 -0.06
N ALA A 78 -51.97 1.75 -1.01
CA ALA A 78 -51.31 3.04 -0.87
C ALA A 78 -52.11 4.09 -1.69
N ALA A 79 -53.42 4.11 -1.52
CA ALA A 79 -54.31 5.05 -2.21
C ALA A 79 -54.17 6.47 -1.66
N GLY A 80 -54.44 7.47 -2.49
CA GLY A 80 -54.60 8.85 -2.05
C GLY A 80 -55.93 9.07 -1.34
N GLY A 81 -55.93 9.94 -0.35
CA GLY A 81 -57.13 10.37 0.37
C GLY A 81 -57.99 11.32 -0.47
N ASN A 82 -59.30 11.30 -0.23
CA ASN A 82 -60.22 12.19 -0.92
C ASN A 82 -60.08 13.64 -0.44
N GLY A 83 -60.28 14.60 -1.33
CA GLY A 83 -60.40 16.01 -0.97
C GLY A 83 -61.64 16.30 -0.14
N GLY A 84 -61.58 17.31 0.72
CA GLY A 84 -62.71 17.69 1.55
C GLY A 84 -63.82 18.35 0.73
N ASN A 85 -65.07 18.05 1.05
CA ASN A 85 -66.23 18.78 0.51
C ASN A 85 -66.44 20.07 1.29
N VAL A 86 -66.99 21.09 0.62
CA VAL A 86 -67.54 22.26 1.32
C VAL A 86 -69.06 22.16 1.30
N ASN A 87 -69.66 22.30 2.49
CA ASN A 87 -71.08 22.07 2.70
C ASN A 87 -71.84 23.35 3.11
N TYR A 88 -71.21 24.53 3.02
CA TYR A 88 -71.81 25.80 3.42
C TYR A 88 -72.73 26.38 2.32
N PRO A 89 -73.99 26.73 2.63
CA PRO A 89 -74.98 27.13 1.62
C PRO A 89 -74.90 28.59 1.19
N GLY A 90 -74.14 29.45 1.88
CA GLY A 90 -74.12 30.90 1.65
C GLY A 90 -73.11 31.39 0.61
N TRP A 91 -72.05 30.62 0.33
CA TRP A 91 -70.95 31.01 -0.58
C TRP A 91 -70.41 29.81 -1.36
N VAL A 92 -69.95 30.07 -2.59
CA VAL A 92 -69.26 29.08 -3.43
C VAL A 92 -67.76 29.17 -3.14
N LEU A 93 -67.23 28.17 -2.44
CA LEU A 93 -65.83 28.10 -2.01
C LEU A 93 -65.15 26.89 -2.65
N GLY A 94 -63.82 26.84 -2.67
CA GLY A 94 -63.11 25.73 -3.30
C GLY A 94 -63.18 24.45 -2.46
N PRO A 95 -63.70 23.32 -2.97
CA PRO A 95 -63.49 22.02 -2.33
C PRO A 95 -62.03 21.58 -2.51
N GLY A 96 -61.62 20.58 -1.72
CA GLY A 96 -60.25 20.07 -1.73
C GLY A 96 -59.95 19.21 -2.95
N GLY A 97 -58.72 19.28 -3.47
CA GLY A 97 -58.22 18.31 -4.44
C GLY A 97 -57.99 16.93 -3.82
N GLY A 98 -58.07 15.87 -4.61
CA GLY A 98 -57.71 14.52 -4.17
C GLY A 98 -56.20 14.35 -3.99
N GLY A 99 -55.78 13.58 -2.98
CA GLY A 99 -54.38 13.24 -2.78
C GLY A 99 -53.88 12.27 -3.86
N GLY A 100 -52.62 12.38 -4.29
CA GLY A 100 -52.05 11.41 -5.24
C GLY A 100 -51.92 10.01 -4.63
N GLY A 101 -51.99 8.97 -5.45
CA GLY A 101 -51.67 7.60 -5.06
C GLY A 101 -50.19 7.40 -4.75
N GLY A 102 -49.89 6.35 -3.99
CA GLY A 102 -48.57 6.01 -3.47
C GLY A 102 -47.87 4.90 -4.27
N ALA A 103 -46.93 4.21 -3.63
CA ALA A 103 -46.12 3.18 -4.27
C ALA A 103 -46.26 1.82 -3.58
N VAL A 104 -46.37 0.74 -4.37
CA VAL A 104 -46.40 -0.63 -3.86
C VAL A 104 -45.32 -1.47 -4.55
N LEU A 105 -44.43 -2.10 -3.78
CA LEU A 105 -43.50 -3.13 -4.26
C LEU A 105 -43.87 -4.48 -3.66
N LEU A 106 -44.17 -5.46 -4.52
CA LEU A 106 -44.43 -6.84 -4.14
C LEU A 106 -43.31 -7.76 -4.67
N GLN A 107 -42.73 -8.59 -3.82
CA GLN A 107 -41.72 -9.56 -4.23
C GLN A 107 -41.96 -10.92 -3.58
N GLY A 108 -41.92 -11.99 -4.36
CA GLY A 108 -42.00 -13.37 -3.88
C GLY A 108 -41.84 -14.35 -5.03
N ALA A 109 -41.51 -15.62 -4.73
CA ALA A 109 -41.45 -16.68 -5.74
C ALA A 109 -42.79 -16.81 -6.52
N THR A 110 -43.89 -16.53 -5.82
CA THR A 110 -45.20 -16.21 -6.40
C THR A 110 -45.74 -14.97 -5.69
N ALA A 111 -46.38 -14.06 -6.41
CA ALA A 111 -47.01 -12.89 -5.82
C ALA A 111 -48.48 -12.80 -6.28
N SER A 112 -49.38 -12.78 -5.30
CA SER A 112 -50.83 -12.74 -5.48
C SER A 112 -51.43 -11.88 -4.37
N CYS A 113 -51.26 -10.57 -4.47
CA CYS A 113 -51.86 -9.63 -3.53
C CYS A 113 -52.51 -8.47 -4.30
N PRO A 114 -53.83 -8.32 -4.25
CA PRO A 114 -54.53 -7.20 -4.89
C PRO A 114 -53.94 -5.86 -4.43
N ARG A 115 -53.77 -4.94 -5.38
CA ARG A 115 -53.11 -3.65 -5.17
C ARG A 115 -54.06 -2.50 -5.42
N ILE A 116 -54.04 -1.50 -4.54
CA ILE A 116 -54.80 -0.26 -4.66
C ILE A 116 -53.84 0.91 -4.48
N VAL A 117 -53.58 1.64 -5.56
CA VAL A 117 -52.70 2.81 -5.57
C VAL A 117 -53.40 4.01 -6.22
N SER A 118 -54.73 4.02 -6.22
CA SER A 118 -55.50 5.05 -6.91
C SER A 118 -55.32 6.42 -6.30
N GLY A 119 -55.43 7.45 -7.13
CA GLY A 119 -55.56 8.82 -6.64
C GLY A 119 -56.88 9.00 -5.87
N GLY A 120 -56.87 9.89 -4.88
CA GLY A 120 -58.08 10.31 -4.19
C GLY A 120 -58.99 11.11 -5.11
N VAL A 121 -60.30 11.06 -4.86
CA VAL A 121 -61.23 11.89 -5.63
C VAL A 121 -61.21 13.33 -5.13
N ALA A 122 -61.54 14.28 -6.01
CA ALA A 122 -61.76 15.67 -5.63
C ALA A 122 -63.00 15.78 -4.72
N GLY A 123 -62.97 16.72 -3.79
CA GLY A 123 -64.15 17.11 -3.04
C GLY A 123 -65.16 17.87 -3.90
N THR A 124 -66.38 18.02 -3.39
CA THR A 124 -67.50 18.65 -4.08
C THR A 124 -68.19 19.73 -3.23
N LEU A 125 -69.05 20.52 -3.88
CA LEU A 125 -69.95 21.47 -3.21
C LEU A 125 -71.37 20.93 -3.10
N THR A 126 -71.83 20.63 -1.89
CA THR A 126 -73.11 19.93 -1.69
C THR A 126 -74.38 20.80 -1.61
N PRO A 127 -74.35 22.15 -1.48
CA PRO A 127 -75.60 22.93 -1.60
C PRO A 127 -75.90 23.51 -2.99
N SER A 128 -74.92 23.69 -3.88
CA SER A 128 -75.08 24.53 -5.09
C SER A 128 -75.16 23.77 -6.43
N ASP A 129 -74.32 22.75 -6.65
CA ASP A 129 -74.22 22.06 -7.96
C ASP A 129 -73.55 20.68 -7.93
N GLY A 130 -72.95 20.24 -6.81
CA GLY A 130 -72.19 18.99 -6.74
C GLY A 130 -70.85 19.02 -7.50
N GLY A 131 -70.44 20.19 -8.03
CA GLY A 131 -69.24 20.36 -8.82
C GLY A 131 -67.95 20.38 -7.99
N THR A 132 -66.80 20.20 -8.65
CA THR A 132 -65.48 20.22 -8.02
C THR A 132 -64.79 21.59 -8.08
N HIS A 133 -65.33 22.56 -8.83
CA HIS A 133 -64.84 23.96 -8.88
C HIS A 133 -63.33 24.11 -9.08
N GLY A 134 -62.76 23.30 -9.96
CA GLY A 134 -61.33 23.29 -10.28
C GLY A 134 -60.49 22.36 -9.40
N ALA A 135 -61.08 21.73 -8.36
CA ALA A 135 -60.42 20.67 -7.62
C ALA A 135 -60.24 19.43 -8.52
N GLY A 136 -58.99 18.98 -8.61
CA GLY A 136 -58.58 17.82 -9.40
C GLY A 136 -58.59 16.53 -8.59
N THR A 137 -58.78 15.41 -9.27
CA THR A 137 -58.46 14.09 -8.70
C THR A 137 -56.96 13.95 -8.53
N GLY A 138 -56.54 13.19 -7.52
CA GLY A 138 -55.13 12.84 -7.38
C GLY A 138 -54.64 11.99 -8.55
N SER A 139 -53.34 12.08 -8.85
CA SER A 139 -52.70 11.18 -9.81
C SER A 139 -52.70 9.74 -9.29
N GLU A 140 -52.75 8.75 -10.18
CA GLU A 140 -52.52 7.35 -9.82
C GLU A 140 -51.09 7.13 -9.33
N GLY A 141 -50.95 6.20 -8.39
CA GLY A 141 -49.67 5.70 -7.90
C GLY A 141 -49.08 4.62 -8.82
N PHE A 142 -48.00 3.98 -8.36
CA PHE A 142 -47.30 2.95 -9.16
C PHE A 142 -47.06 1.65 -8.39
N VAL A 143 -46.92 0.56 -9.14
CA VAL A 143 -46.74 -0.79 -8.63
C VAL A 143 -45.54 -1.43 -9.30
N GLU A 144 -44.70 -2.06 -8.50
CA GLU A 144 -43.57 -2.86 -8.96
C GLU A 144 -43.69 -4.29 -8.41
N GLU A 145 -43.55 -5.29 -9.27
CA GLU A 145 -43.76 -6.69 -8.89
C GLU A 145 -42.62 -7.58 -9.39
N TYR A 146 -42.10 -8.41 -8.48
CA TYR A 146 -40.99 -9.31 -8.72
C TYR A 146 -41.39 -10.74 -8.40
N HIS A 147 -41.51 -11.58 -9.42
CA HIS A 147 -41.78 -13.03 -9.30
C HIS A 147 -40.50 -13.84 -9.06
N VAL A 148 -39.70 -13.39 -8.09
CA VAL A 148 -38.49 -14.06 -7.65
C VAL A 148 -38.42 -13.99 -6.13
N ALA A 149 -37.92 -15.06 -5.52
CA ALA A 149 -37.72 -15.16 -4.08
C ALA A 149 -36.83 -14.02 -3.57
N TYR A 150 -37.28 -13.29 -2.54
CA TYR A 150 -36.42 -12.37 -1.82
C TYR A 150 -35.51 -13.17 -0.87
N ARG A 151 -34.25 -13.37 -1.27
CA ARG A 151 -33.27 -14.11 -0.47
C ARG A 151 -32.06 -13.23 -0.18
N THR A 152 -31.55 -13.37 1.04
CA THR A 152 -30.21 -12.89 1.36
C THR A 152 -29.21 -13.77 0.62
N PRO A 153 -28.28 -13.19 -0.17
CA PRO A 153 -27.22 -13.96 -0.81
C PRO A 153 -26.39 -14.73 0.21
N GLY A 154 -25.85 -15.87 -0.22
CA GLY A 154 -24.87 -16.64 0.53
C GLY A 154 -23.62 -15.82 0.85
N THR A 155 -22.90 -16.22 1.90
CA THR A 155 -21.62 -15.59 2.24
C THR A 155 -20.60 -15.81 1.12
N PRO A 156 -20.06 -14.75 0.50
CA PRO A 156 -19.03 -14.87 -0.52
C PRO A 156 -17.68 -15.30 0.08
N SER A 157 -16.73 -15.66 -0.77
CA SER A 157 -15.36 -16.01 -0.39
C SER A 157 -14.33 -15.34 -1.30
N VAL A 158 -13.20 -14.92 -0.73
CA VAL A 158 -12.02 -14.45 -1.47
C VAL A 158 -11.02 -15.60 -1.62
N SER A 159 -10.52 -15.83 -2.83
CA SER A 159 -9.48 -16.81 -3.15
C SER A 159 -8.16 -16.19 -3.59
N ALA A 160 -8.17 -14.94 -4.03
CA ALA A 160 -6.96 -14.16 -4.33
C ALA A 160 -7.12 -12.71 -3.85
N PRO A 161 -6.11 -12.10 -3.20
CA PRO A 161 -4.89 -12.74 -2.68
C PRO A 161 -5.19 -13.89 -1.69
N VAL A 162 -4.25 -14.81 -1.50
CA VAL A 162 -4.35 -15.83 -0.44
C VAL A 162 -3.97 -15.20 0.91
N SER A 163 -4.44 -15.79 2.01
CA SER A 163 -4.10 -15.30 3.35
C SER A 163 -2.59 -15.35 3.61
N GLY A 164 -2.02 -14.23 4.01
CA GLY A 164 -0.58 -14.07 4.23
C GLY A 164 0.24 -13.86 2.95
N ALA A 165 -0.40 -13.65 1.79
CA ALA A 165 0.32 -13.33 0.56
C ALA A 165 1.18 -12.07 0.77
N VAL A 166 2.43 -12.14 0.33
CA VAL A 166 3.39 -11.03 0.35
C VAL A 166 3.77 -10.64 -1.08
N GLY A 167 4.23 -9.40 -1.27
CA GLY A 167 4.64 -8.96 -2.60
C GLY A 167 3.48 -8.70 -3.57
N VAL A 168 2.28 -8.47 -3.03
CA VAL A 168 1.11 -8.18 -3.86
C VAL A 168 1.31 -6.82 -4.55
N PRO A 169 1.00 -6.68 -5.85
CA PRO A 169 1.14 -5.39 -6.53
C PRO A 169 0.19 -4.35 -5.92
N LEU A 170 0.57 -3.07 -6.04
CA LEU A 170 -0.20 -1.91 -5.56
C LEU A 170 -1.63 -1.82 -6.12
N ARG A 171 -1.90 -2.52 -7.23
CA ARG A 171 -3.22 -2.69 -7.84
C ARG A 171 -3.56 -4.18 -7.88
N PRO A 172 -3.93 -4.78 -6.72
CA PRO A 172 -4.23 -6.19 -6.66
C PRO A 172 -5.43 -6.55 -7.53
N ARG A 173 -5.39 -7.79 -8.02
CA ARG A 173 -6.56 -8.47 -8.57
C ARG A 173 -7.16 -9.35 -7.47
N PHE A 174 -8.40 -9.07 -7.13
CA PHE A 174 -9.20 -9.86 -6.21
C PHE A 174 -10.01 -10.90 -6.99
N GLU A 175 -9.95 -12.14 -6.54
CA GLU A 175 -10.75 -13.23 -7.11
C GLU A 175 -11.49 -13.96 -6.00
N GLY A 176 -12.62 -14.57 -6.34
CA GLY A 176 -13.41 -15.29 -5.37
C GLY A 176 -14.68 -15.90 -5.94
N ARG A 177 -15.55 -16.35 -5.02
CA ARG A 177 -16.86 -16.90 -5.33
C ARG A 177 -17.98 -16.21 -4.57
N ALA A 178 -19.14 -16.16 -5.21
CA ALA A 178 -20.40 -15.62 -4.70
C ALA A 178 -21.58 -16.36 -5.36
N ASP A 179 -22.80 -16.13 -4.88
CA ASP A 179 -24.01 -16.61 -5.56
C ASP A 179 -24.06 -16.06 -6.99
N PRO A 180 -24.46 -16.84 -8.01
CA PRO A 180 -24.45 -16.39 -9.40
C PRO A 180 -25.24 -15.10 -9.66
N GLY A 181 -24.66 -14.20 -10.45
CA GLY A 181 -25.32 -12.96 -10.90
C GLY A 181 -25.57 -11.89 -9.83
N VAL A 182 -25.03 -12.03 -8.61
CA VAL A 182 -25.14 -10.99 -7.58
C VAL A 182 -24.08 -9.91 -7.75
N ARG A 183 -24.32 -8.73 -7.17
CA ARG A 183 -23.31 -7.68 -7.07
C ARG A 183 -22.37 -7.98 -5.91
N VAL A 184 -21.07 -7.95 -6.16
CA VAL A 184 -19.99 -8.13 -5.18
C VAL A 184 -19.40 -6.76 -4.88
N LEU A 185 -19.36 -6.42 -3.59
CA LEU A 185 -18.73 -5.22 -3.04
C LEU A 185 -17.42 -5.64 -2.38
N VAL A 186 -16.31 -5.09 -2.84
CA VAL A 186 -14.97 -5.41 -2.33
C VAL A 186 -14.50 -4.30 -1.41
N PHE A 187 -14.22 -4.65 -0.17
CA PHE A 187 -13.73 -3.75 0.86
C PHE A 187 -12.26 -4.04 1.13
N VAL A 188 -11.42 -3.02 1.07
CA VAL A 188 -10.02 -3.07 1.52
C VAL A 188 -9.89 -2.12 2.70
N ASP A 189 -9.40 -2.63 3.83
CA ASP A 189 -9.27 -1.91 5.10
C ASP A 189 -10.56 -1.22 5.56
N GLY A 190 -11.69 -1.90 5.35
CA GLY A 190 -13.02 -1.41 5.70
C GLY A 190 -13.61 -0.39 4.73
N VAL A 191 -12.86 0.06 3.72
CA VAL A 191 -13.33 1.00 2.70
C VAL A 191 -13.76 0.23 1.45
N GLU A 192 -14.96 0.51 0.95
CA GLU A 192 -15.41 -0.04 -0.33
C GLU A 192 -14.54 0.50 -1.47
N ARG A 193 -13.86 -0.39 -2.20
CA ARG A 193 -12.97 -0.03 -3.31
C ARG A 193 -13.59 -0.34 -4.66
N LEU A 194 -14.25 -1.49 -4.77
CA LEU A 194 -14.70 -2.03 -6.06
C LEU A 194 -16.11 -2.59 -5.95
N GLN A 195 -16.81 -2.51 -7.08
CA GLN A 195 -18.08 -3.18 -7.28
C GLN A 195 -18.01 -3.97 -8.59
N VAL A 196 -18.34 -5.25 -8.53
CA VAL A 196 -18.38 -6.12 -9.71
C VAL A 196 -19.60 -7.04 -9.63
N SER A 197 -19.95 -7.74 -10.71
CA SER A 197 -20.93 -8.82 -10.66
C SER A 197 -20.22 -10.17 -10.67
N SER A 198 -20.74 -11.14 -9.93
CA SER A 198 -20.32 -12.53 -10.11
C SER A 198 -20.89 -13.10 -11.40
N GLY A 199 -20.11 -13.93 -12.10
CA GLY A 199 -20.53 -14.66 -13.28
C GLY A 199 -21.65 -15.67 -13.00
N ALA A 200 -22.19 -16.27 -14.06
CA ALA A 200 -23.19 -17.34 -13.95
C ALA A 200 -22.63 -18.62 -13.28
N ASP A 201 -21.31 -18.78 -13.29
CA ASP A 201 -20.54 -19.82 -12.61
C ASP A 201 -20.23 -19.48 -11.14
N GLY A 202 -20.69 -18.30 -10.66
CA GLY A 202 -20.45 -17.81 -9.31
C GLY A 202 -19.03 -17.27 -9.07
N VAL A 203 -18.20 -17.14 -10.11
CA VAL A 203 -16.84 -16.59 -9.99
C VAL A 203 -16.89 -15.08 -10.16
N PHE A 204 -16.10 -14.34 -9.38
CA PHE A 204 -15.87 -12.92 -9.62
C PHE A 204 -14.37 -12.61 -9.72
N THR A 205 -14.07 -11.55 -10.46
CA THR A 205 -12.74 -10.96 -10.56
C THR A 205 -12.91 -9.45 -10.47
N ALA A 206 -12.13 -8.78 -9.62
CA ALA A 206 -12.11 -7.33 -9.51
C ALA A 206 -10.66 -6.84 -9.39
N GLY A 207 -10.24 -5.90 -10.22
CA GLY A 207 -8.93 -5.25 -10.11
C GLY A 207 -9.09 -3.76 -9.83
N ILE A 208 -8.16 -3.17 -9.06
CA ILE A 208 -8.16 -1.72 -8.84
C ILE A 208 -7.77 -1.01 -10.15
N PRO A 209 -8.69 -0.27 -10.79
CA PRO A 209 -8.43 0.34 -12.08
C PRO A 209 -7.45 1.52 -11.97
N PRO A 210 -6.74 1.89 -13.04
CA PRO A 210 -5.68 2.91 -13.00
C PRO A 210 -6.17 4.30 -12.58
N TYR A 211 -7.43 4.64 -12.82
CA TYR A 211 -8.03 5.92 -12.43
C TYR A 211 -8.41 6.00 -10.94
N GLN A 212 -8.41 4.88 -10.21
CA GLN A 212 -8.49 4.89 -8.75
C GLN A 212 -7.09 4.92 -8.14
N ALA A 213 -6.95 5.51 -6.96
CA ALA A 213 -5.69 5.45 -6.23
C ALA A 213 -5.27 3.97 -6.00
N PRO A 214 -3.99 3.62 -6.16
CA PRO A 214 -3.49 2.31 -5.76
C PRO A 214 -3.61 2.11 -4.23
N LEU A 215 -3.32 0.90 -3.77
CA LEU A 215 -3.04 0.67 -2.35
C LEU A 215 -1.62 1.13 -2.05
N ASP A 216 -1.39 1.55 -0.81
CA ASP A 216 -0.05 1.89 -0.33
C ASP A 216 0.77 0.61 -0.12
N VAL A 217 2.09 0.74 0.05
CA VAL A 217 2.93 -0.37 0.49
C VAL A 217 2.61 -0.69 1.94
N GLY A 218 2.50 -1.98 2.27
CA GLY A 218 2.23 -2.42 3.63
C GLY A 218 1.18 -3.51 3.72
N THR A 219 0.71 -3.78 4.94
CA THR A 219 -0.30 -4.82 5.20
C THR A 219 -1.70 -4.27 4.99
N HIS A 220 -2.51 -5.01 4.25
CA HIS A 220 -3.91 -4.72 3.97
C HIS A 220 -4.80 -5.91 4.30
N THR A 221 -6.08 -5.63 4.48
CA THR A 221 -7.13 -6.64 4.69
C THR A 221 -8.22 -6.48 3.65
N VAL A 222 -8.58 -7.57 2.95
CA VAL A 222 -9.74 -7.59 2.05
C VAL A 222 -10.85 -8.45 2.61
N HIS A 223 -12.09 -7.96 2.49
CA HIS A 223 -13.28 -8.80 2.62
C HIS A 223 -14.30 -8.37 1.56
N VAL A 224 -15.24 -9.26 1.26
CA VAL A 224 -16.29 -9.00 0.28
C VAL A 224 -17.67 -9.20 0.88
N VAL A 225 -18.62 -8.38 0.45
CA VAL A 225 -20.05 -8.50 0.75
C VAL A 225 -20.78 -8.61 -0.58
N THR A 226 -21.87 -9.37 -0.65
CA THR A 226 -22.70 -9.42 -1.86
C THR A 226 -24.05 -8.79 -1.63
N GLU A 227 -24.61 -8.23 -2.70
CA GLU A 227 -25.91 -7.58 -2.72
C GLU A 227 -26.76 -8.18 -3.84
N ALA A 228 -28.00 -8.53 -3.50
CA ALA A 228 -29.02 -8.89 -4.48
C ALA A 228 -30.36 -8.25 -4.09
N MET A 229 -30.87 -7.39 -4.96
CA MET A 229 -32.16 -6.70 -4.81
C MET A 229 -32.33 -5.99 -3.45
N GLY A 230 -31.26 -5.39 -2.94
CA GLY A 230 -31.22 -4.70 -1.64
C GLY A 230 -31.14 -5.64 -0.42
N ALA A 231 -30.85 -6.93 -0.61
CA ALA A 231 -30.43 -7.84 0.45
C ALA A 231 -28.91 -7.97 0.43
N TYR A 232 -28.27 -7.84 1.59
CA TYR A 232 -26.81 -7.97 1.73
C TYR A 232 -26.45 -9.27 2.45
N SER A 233 -25.43 -9.98 1.96
CA SER A 233 -24.87 -11.16 2.64
C SER A 233 -24.17 -10.78 3.95
N ALA A 234 -23.84 -11.80 4.75
CA ALA A 234 -22.77 -11.62 5.72
C ALA A 234 -21.44 -11.35 4.97
N PRO A 235 -20.51 -10.57 5.56
CA PRO A 235 -19.16 -10.43 5.01
C PRO A 235 -18.43 -11.78 4.90
N SER A 236 -17.56 -11.90 3.90
CA SER A 236 -16.59 -13.01 3.85
C SER A 236 -15.66 -12.99 5.06
N ALA A 237 -14.98 -14.10 5.31
CA ALA A 237 -13.80 -14.06 6.17
C ALA A 237 -12.78 -13.03 5.61
N PRO A 238 -12.18 -12.17 6.45
CA PRO A 238 -11.16 -11.24 6.01
C PRO A 238 -9.89 -12.00 5.62
N VAL A 239 -9.23 -11.52 4.57
CA VAL A 239 -7.96 -12.04 4.07
C VAL A 239 -6.90 -10.95 4.19
N SER A 240 -5.88 -11.19 5.01
CA SER A 240 -4.72 -10.30 5.13
C SER A 240 -3.67 -10.60 4.06
N PHE A 241 -3.05 -9.56 3.50
CA PHE A 241 -1.97 -9.65 2.53
C PHE A 241 -1.07 -8.41 2.65
N SER A 242 0.18 -8.47 2.18
CA SER A 242 1.05 -7.31 2.09
C SER A 242 1.31 -6.89 0.65
N VAL A 243 1.09 -5.61 0.40
CA VAL A 243 1.41 -4.91 -0.84
C VAL A 243 2.85 -4.44 -0.77
N ALA A 244 3.57 -4.56 -1.88
CA ALA A 244 4.94 -4.10 -2.01
C ALA A 244 5.16 -3.37 -3.34
N ALA A 245 6.25 -2.59 -3.41
CA ALA A 245 6.74 -2.06 -4.66
C ALA A 245 7.20 -3.23 -5.54
N THR A 246 6.54 -3.42 -6.69
CA THR A 246 6.86 -4.47 -7.65
C THR A 246 7.74 -3.93 -8.76
N LEU A 247 8.64 -4.77 -9.26
CA LEU A 247 9.46 -4.53 -10.45
C LEU A 247 8.68 -4.87 -11.73
N GLU A 248 9.16 -4.39 -12.88
CA GLU A 248 8.55 -4.69 -14.19
C GLU A 248 8.57 -6.18 -14.55
N ASP A 249 9.56 -6.93 -14.06
CA ASP A 249 9.68 -8.38 -14.24
C ASP A 249 8.80 -9.21 -13.28
N GLY A 250 8.03 -8.54 -12.42
CA GLY A 250 7.18 -9.17 -11.41
C GLY A 250 7.89 -9.50 -10.10
N GLY A 251 9.18 -9.15 -9.97
CA GLY A 251 9.91 -9.16 -8.70
C GLY A 251 9.36 -8.12 -7.70
N VAL A 252 9.90 -8.16 -6.49
CA VAL A 252 9.51 -7.25 -5.41
C VAL A 252 10.77 -6.56 -4.89
N VAL A 253 10.66 -5.25 -4.68
CA VAL A 253 11.70 -4.48 -4.00
C VAL A 253 11.76 -4.92 -2.54
N VAL A 254 12.93 -5.35 -2.10
CA VAL A 254 13.16 -5.80 -0.72
C VAL A 254 14.01 -4.78 0.05
N GLU A 255 14.10 -5.01 1.36
CA GLU A 255 14.90 -4.17 2.26
C GLU A 255 16.39 -4.27 1.88
N PRO A 256 17.11 -3.14 1.71
CA PRO A 256 18.55 -3.16 1.49
C PRO A 256 19.30 -3.55 2.77
N ILE A 257 20.46 -4.17 2.60
CA ILE A 257 21.41 -4.46 3.68
C ILE A 257 22.48 -3.37 3.66
N LEU A 258 22.45 -2.48 4.66
CA LEU A 258 23.53 -1.53 4.89
C LEU A 258 24.68 -2.26 5.59
N VAL A 259 25.82 -2.35 4.92
CA VAL A 259 27.02 -3.00 5.47
C VAL A 259 27.88 -1.99 6.21
N ILE A 260 27.94 -0.75 5.70
CA ILE A 260 28.71 0.37 6.25
C ILE A 260 27.85 1.62 6.41
N PRO A 261 27.83 2.27 7.60
CA PRO A 261 28.47 1.86 8.86
C PRO A 261 27.74 0.67 9.56
N GLN A 262 28.37 0.05 10.56
CA GLN A 262 27.70 -0.88 11.49
C GLN A 262 27.07 -0.12 12.65
N ASP A 263 26.15 -0.78 13.36
CA ASP A 263 25.56 -0.23 14.57
C ASP A 263 26.64 0.02 15.64
N GLY A 264 26.66 1.26 16.15
CA GLY A 264 27.64 1.77 17.09
C GLY A 264 29.00 2.16 16.49
N GLU A 265 29.20 2.05 15.17
CA GLU A 265 30.49 2.36 14.55
C GLU A 265 30.84 3.85 14.69
N THR A 266 32.11 4.15 14.98
CA THR A 266 32.64 5.52 14.99
C THR A 266 33.35 5.77 13.68
N VAL A 267 32.93 6.82 12.97
CA VAL A 267 33.37 7.16 11.62
C VAL A 267 33.77 8.64 11.54
N GLY A 268 34.47 9.04 10.49
CA GLY A 268 34.73 10.45 10.22
C GLY A 268 33.45 11.23 9.92
N THR A 269 33.52 12.56 9.90
CA THR A 269 32.38 13.44 9.55
C THR A 269 31.94 13.32 8.08
N THR A 270 32.70 12.60 7.27
CA THR A 270 32.35 12.21 5.89
C THR A 270 32.35 10.68 5.81
N PRO A 271 31.34 9.99 6.35
CA PRO A 271 31.32 8.53 6.33
C PRO A 271 31.05 7.99 4.93
N LEU A 272 31.53 6.77 4.68
CA LEU A 272 31.09 5.94 3.57
C LEU A 272 29.83 5.18 4.00
N PHE A 273 28.77 5.28 3.20
CA PHE A 273 27.61 4.41 3.26
C PHE A 273 27.72 3.38 2.15
N ALA A 274 27.71 2.09 2.49
CA ALA A 274 27.87 1.06 1.49
C ALA A 274 27.10 -0.20 1.87
N GLY A 275 26.55 -0.89 0.88
CA GLY A 275 25.75 -2.08 1.12
C GLY A 275 25.28 -2.77 -0.14
N VAL A 276 24.27 -3.61 0.05
CA VAL A 276 23.64 -4.39 -1.01
C VAL A 276 22.14 -4.11 -1.00
N ALA A 277 21.56 -3.89 -2.17
CA ALA A 277 20.16 -3.61 -2.39
C ALA A 277 19.59 -4.63 -3.36
N PRO A 278 19.15 -5.81 -2.86
CA PRO A 278 18.63 -6.84 -3.75
C PRO A 278 17.38 -6.32 -4.46
N ASN A 279 17.31 -6.48 -5.78
CA ASN A 279 16.18 -6.06 -6.61
C ASN A 279 15.85 -4.56 -6.56
N GLY A 280 16.74 -3.71 -6.02
CA GLY A 280 16.59 -2.26 -6.04
C GLY A 280 17.28 -1.65 -7.25
N GLN A 281 16.62 -0.73 -7.96
CA GLN A 281 17.29 0.04 -9.03
C GLN A 281 18.08 1.23 -8.48
N THR A 282 17.56 1.82 -7.42
CA THR A 282 18.21 2.87 -6.66
C THR A 282 18.06 2.59 -5.17
N VAL A 283 18.92 3.22 -4.38
CA VAL A 283 18.87 3.23 -2.92
C VAL A 283 18.75 4.67 -2.45
N GLY A 284 17.74 4.90 -1.63
CA GLY A 284 17.59 6.08 -0.78
C GLY A 284 18.39 5.93 0.50
N ILE A 285 19.19 6.94 0.83
CA ILE A 285 19.93 7.04 2.09
C ILE A 285 19.42 8.25 2.84
N GLU A 286 18.90 8.03 4.05
CA GLU A 286 18.40 9.09 4.93
C GLU A 286 19.19 9.09 6.24
N VAL A 287 19.85 10.22 6.54
CA VAL A 287 20.56 10.45 7.81
C VAL A 287 19.77 11.45 8.66
N ASP A 288 19.49 11.10 9.92
CA ASP A 288 18.76 11.91 10.90
C ASP A 288 17.37 12.41 10.44
N ASN A 289 16.66 11.62 9.62
CA ASN A 289 15.42 12.02 8.94
C ASN A 289 15.58 13.30 8.08
N GLY A 290 16.80 13.57 7.61
CA GLY A 290 17.10 14.62 6.66
C GLY A 290 16.64 14.29 5.24
N PRO A 291 16.95 15.15 4.27
CA PRO A 291 16.67 14.88 2.86
C PRO A 291 17.31 13.58 2.41
N GLU A 292 16.53 12.80 1.67
CA GLU A 292 16.96 11.56 1.08
C GLU A 292 18.01 11.79 -0.02
N VAL A 293 19.09 11.00 0.02
CA VAL A 293 20.07 10.90 -1.06
C VAL A 293 19.78 9.63 -1.86
N ILE A 294 19.37 9.79 -3.12
CA ILE A 294 19.08 8.67 -4.02
C ILE A 294 20.29 8.41 -4.91
N ILE A 295 20.81 7.18 -4.88
CA ILE A 295 21.93 6.72 -5.70
C ILE A 295 21.59 5.45 -6.49
N PRO A 296 22.22 5.23 -7.65
CA PRO A 296 22.03 3.98 -8.40
C PRO A 296 22.64 2.78 -7.68
N VAL A 297 22.07 1.61 -7.94
CA VAL A 297 22.63 0.31 -7.56
C VAL A 297 23.35 -0.28 -8.78
N ASP A 298 24.52 -0.89 -8.57
CA ASP A 298 25.26 -1.53 -9.67
C ASP A 298 24.66 -2.90 -10.06
N GLY A 299 25.11 -3.47 -11.19
CA GLY A 299 24.60 -4.75 -11.69
C GLY A 299 24.92 -5.98 -10.80
N ALA A 300 25.65 -5.79 -9.68
CA ALA A 300 25.84 -6.81 -8.64
C ALA A 300 24.97 -6.53 -7.41
N GLY A 301 24.05 -5.56 -7.48
CA GLY A 301 23.20 -5.16 -6.37
C GLY A 301 23.89 -4.27 -5.35
N ARG A 302 25.08 -3.70 -5.63
CA ARG A 302 25.86 -2.94 -4.65
C ARG A 302 25.59 -1.46 -4.76
N PHE A 303 25.66 -0.76 -3.64
CA PHE A 303 25.63 0.69 -3.58
C PHE A 303 26.77 1.21 -2.69
N ARG A 304 27.33 2.36 -3.07
CA ARG A 304 28.37 3.06 -2.30
C ARG A 304 28.15 4.56 -2.41
N TYR A 305 28.15 5.25 -1.28
CA TYR A 305 27.98 6.69 -1.20
C TYR A 305 28.93 7.29 -0.18
N GLN A 306 29.85 8.13 -0.64
CA GLN A 306 30.72 8.90 0.21
C GLN A 306 30.02 10.21 0.60
N TRP A 307 29.78 10.42 1.90
CA TRP A 307 29.14 11.66 2.37
C TRP A 307 30.02 12.89 2.04
N PRO A 308 29.43 13.98 1.51
CA PRO A 308 30.19 15.10 0.93
C PRO A 308 30.99 15.89 1.97
N ALA A 309 32.21 16.27 1.61
CA ALA A 309 33.11 17.06 2.44
C ALA A 309 32.70 18.53 2.52
N GLU A 310 31.93 19.02 1.57
CA GLU A 310 31.38 20.37 1.52
C GLU A 310 30.25 20.56 2.54
N SER A 311 29.63 19.46 2.99
CA SER A 311 28.57 19.44 4.01
C SER A 311 28.75 18.25 4.94
N PRO A 312 29.82 18.22 5.74
CA PRO A 312 30.13 17.10 6.61
C PRO A 312 29.09 17.00 7.73
N LEU A 313 28.88 15.78 8.22
CA LEU A 313 28.05 15.54 9.40
C LEU A 313 28.67 16.22 10.63
N ALA A 314 27.83 16.78 11.49
CA ALA A 314 28.29 17.39 12.73
C ALA A 314 28.75 16.30 13.72
N PRO A 315 29.88 16.44 14.43
CA PRO A 315 30.34 15.43 15.38
C PRO A 315 29.27 15.04 16.41
N GLY A 316 29.07 13.74 16.61
CA GLY A 316 28.09 13.20 17.53
C GLY A 316 27.34 11.98 16.98
N PRO A 317 26.30 11.52 17.70
CA PRO A 317 25.50 10.39 17.27
C PRO A 317 24.55 10.75 16.13
N HIS A 318 24.43 9.85 15.17
CA HIS A 318 23.53 9.92 14.03
C HIS A 318 22.78 8.60 13.86
N PHE A 319 21.67 8.65 13.11
CA PHE A 319 20.97 7.47 12.63
C PHE A 319 20.89 7.50 11.12
N VAL A 320 21.13 6.35 10.48
CA VAL A 320 20.90 6.16 9.04
C VAL A 320 19.85 5.09 8.81
N THR A 321 19.00 5.32 7.82
CA THR A 321 18.14 4.29 7.21
C THR A 321 18.39 4.26 5.71
N VAL A 322 18.22 3.08 5.12
CA VAL A 322 18.27 2.90 3.67
C VAL A 322 17.03 2.19 3.17
N HIS A 323 16.59 2.52 1.96
CA HIS A 323 15.49 1.81 1.30
C HIS A 323 15.69 1.80 -0.21
N SER A 324 15.12 0.82 -0.91
CA SER A 324 15.22 0.73 -2.37
C SER A 324 14.00 1.28 -3.08
N HIS A 325 14.16 1.62 -4.37
CA HIS A 325 13.06 1.99 -5.25
C HIS A 325 12.96 1.06 -6.46
N ASN A 326 11.75 0.91 -6.99
CA ASN A 326 11.52 0.31 -8.32
C ASN A 326 11.71 1.32 -9.46
N GLU A 327 11.49 0.86 -10.70
CA GLU A 327 11.56 1.64 -11.95
C GLU A 327 10.69 2.91 -11.93
N ALA A 328 9.58 2.85 -11.20
CA ALA A 328 8.63 3.95 -11.09
C ALA A 328 8.94 4.92 -9.94
N GLY A 329 10.06 4.72 -9.23
CA GLY A 329 10.45 5.52 -8.07
C GLY A 329 9.63 5.24 -6.81
N ILE A 330 8.98 4.07 -6.72
CA ILE A 330 8.19 3.68 -5.55
C ILE A 330 9.10 3.00 -4.54
N SER A 331 9.12 3.54 -3.33
CA SER A 331 9.90 3.03 -2.20
C SER A 331 9.43 1.64 -1.75
N GLY A 332 10.40 0.76 -1.54
CA GLY A 332 10.24 -0.50 -0.82
C GLY A 332 10.34 -0.31 0.70
N PRO A 333 10.51 -1.41 1.46
CA PRO A 333 10.67 -1.33 2.90
C PRO A 333 12.00 -0.65 3.28
N TYR A 334 11.95 0.13 4.37
CA TYR A 334 13.12 0.76 4.99
C TYR A 334 13.89 -0.24 5.85
N SER A 335 15.21 -0.05 5.89
CA SER A 335 16.08 -0.76 6.81
C SER A 335 15.74 -0.43 8.27
N GLN A 336 16.14 -1.29 9.19
CA GLN A 336 16.27 -0.86 10.59
C GLN A 336 17.23 0.34 10.69
N PRO A 337 16.94 1.34 11.55
CA PRO A 337 17.86 2.46 11.77
C PRO A 337 19.17 1.97 12.39
N ILE A 338 20.30 2.30 11.75
CA ILE A 338 21.65 2.03 12.26
C ILE A 338 22.16 3.28 12.97
N ARG A 339 22.59 3.14 14.23
CA ARG A 339 23.22 4.24 14.97
C ARG A 339 24.71 4.26 14.67
N PHE A 340 25.29 5.43 14.40
CA PHE A 340 26.74 5.59 14.30
C PHE A 340 27.17 6.91 14.95
N GLU A 341 28.46 7.06 15.26
CA GLU A 341 29.00 8.29 15.82
C GLU A 341 29.98 8.93 14.82
N SER A 342 29.70 10.15 14.39
CA SER A 342 30.63 10.92 13.59
C SER A 342 31.62 11.65 14.51
N GLN A 343 32.90 11.63 14.14
CA GLN A 343 33.95 12.33 14.88
C GLN A 343 34.78 13.19 13.94
N ALA A 344 35.09 14.41 14.41
CA ALA A 344 36.07 15.24 13.74
C ALA A 344 37.44 14.60 13.92
N VAL A 345 38.00 14.07 12.83
CA VAL A 345 39.40 13.64 12.82
C VAL A 345 40.27 14.88 13.02
N SER A 346 40.94 14.97 14.17
CA SER A 346 42.09 15.86 14.32
C SER A 346 43.17 15.34 13.37
N SER A 347 43.43 16.09 12.30
CA SER A 347 44.30 15.72 11.19
C SER A 347 45.63 15.11 11.62
N GLU A 348 45.75 13.78 11.62
CA GLU A 348 46.96 12.99 11.32
C GLU A 348 46.50 11.56 10.97
N GLY A 349 46.28 11.26 9.69
CA GLY A 349 45.87 9.91 9.25
C GLY A 349 44.97 9.93 8.01
N ASP A 350 45.57 10.17 6.86
CA ASP A 350 45.15 9.76 5.51
C ASP A 350 43.63 9.69 5.22
N GLY A 351 43.07 10.84 4.84
CA GLY A 351 41.89 10.85 4.00
C GLY A 351 42.27 10.23 2.66
N GLY A 352 41.96 8.93 2.51
CA GLY A 352 41.98 8.22 1.24
C GLY A 352 41.42 9.14 0.17
N THR A 353 42.27 9.42 -0.81
CA THR A 353 42.03 10.36 -1.90
C THR A 353 40.68 10.09 -2.53
N SER A 354 39.96 11.18 -2.82
CA SER A 354 38.75 11.26 -3.62
C SER A 354 38.82 10.39 -4.88
N GLY A 355 38.34 9.15 -4.78
CA GLY A 355 37.80 8.41 -5.89
C GLY A 355 36.36 8.87 -6.09
N GLN A 356 36.15 9.94 -6.85
CA GLN A 356 34.94 9.99 -7.65
C GLN A 356 35.03 8.81 -8.63
N ASP A 357 34.38 7.71 -8.30
CA ASP A 357 33.46 7.02 -9.20
C ASP A 357 33.01 5.71 -8.57
N ALA A 358 31.70 5.62 -8.33
CA ALA A 358 30.98 4.37 -8.50
C ALA A 358 29.70 4.72 -9.28
N GLY A 359 29.72 4.41 -10.57
CA GLY A 359 28.50 4.12 -11.33
C GLY A 359 27.78 5.30 -11.99
N ALA A 360 28.47 6.12 -12.80
CA ALA A 360 27.79 6.87 -13.88
C ALA A 360 27.26 5.97 -15.01
N SER A 361 27.45 4.65 -14.94
CA SER A 361 26.74 3.72 -15.80
C SER A 361 25.37 3.47 -15.18
N GLN A 362 24.35 4.18 -15.67
CA GLN A 362 23.01 3.61 -15.66
C GLN A 362 23.12 2.21 -16.25
N GLY A 363 22.98 1.18 -15.42
CA GLY A 363 22.69 -0.16 -15.92
C GLY A 363 21.51 -0.04 -16.87
N ASP A 364 21.54 -0.81 -17.95
CA ASP A 364 20.59 -0.83 -19.07
C ASP A 364 19.16 -1.28 -18.71
N GLY A 365 18.79 -1.24 -17.42
CA GLY A 365 17.50 -1.73 -16.92
C GLY A 365 17.32 -3.24 -17.11
N GLY A 366 18.40 -4.00 -17.39
CA GLY A 366 18.35 -5.45 -17.45
C GLY A 366 18.11 -6.09 -16.07
N PRO A 367 17.72 -7.37 -15.99
CA PRO A 367 17.34 -8.04 -14.75
C PRO A 367 18.41 -7.87 -13.66
N GLN A 368 18.11 -7.10 -12.61
CA GLN A 368 19.03 -6.77 -11.51
C GLN A 368 19.11 -7.87 -10.44
N VAL A 369 19.01 -9.13 -10.86
CA VAL A 369 19.32 -10.26 -9.98
C VAL A 369 20.84 -10.45 -10.04
N PRO A 370 21.57 -10.56 -8.92
CA PRO A 370 22.91 -11.11 -8.97
C PRO A 370 22.80 -12.49 -9.65
N GLU A 371 23.25 -12.63 -10.90
CA GLU A 371 23.14 -13.89 -11.66
C GLU A 371 23.76 -15.07 -10.89
N ASP A 372 24.66 -14.78 -9.94
CA ASP A 372 25.41 -15.74 -9.15
C ASP A 372 24.92 -15.91 -7.69
N GLY A 373 23.93 -15.12 -7.23
CA GLY A 373 23.43 -15.15 -5.85
C GLY A 373 24.38 -14.55 -4.79
N TRP A 374 24.09 -14.84 -3.51
CA TRP A 374 24.93 -14.49 -2.36
C TRP A 374 26.20 -15.36 -2.29
N PRO A 375 27.32 -14.92 -1.68
CA PRO A 375 27.54 -13.63 -1.03
C PRO A 375 27.99 -12.52 -2.00
N VAL A 376 27.90 -11.26 -1.58
CA VAL A 376 28.31 -10.07 -2.34
C VAL A 376 29.32 -9.26 -1.53
N LEU A 377 30.51 -9.03 -2.10
CA LEU A 377 31.53 -8.13 -1.53
C LEU A 377 31.27 -6.68 -1.94
N VAL A 378 31.30 -5.80 -0.94
CA VAL A 378 31.03 -4.37 -1.06
C VAL A 378 32.30 -3.54 -0.88
N VAL A 379 33.21 -3.98 0.00
CA VAL A 379 34.51 -3.34 0.25
C VAL A 379 35.62 -4.40 0.22
N PRO A 380 36.74 -4.14 -0.48
CA PRO A 380 37.01 -2.98 -1.33
C PRO A 380 36.11 -2.94 -2.57
N ALA A 381 36.03 -1.78 -3.24
CA ALA A 381 35.53 -1.73 -4.61
C ALA A 381 36.60 -2.22 -5.60
N ASP A 382 36.13 -2.58 -6.79
CA ASP A 382 37.00 -3.01 -7.87
C ASP A 382 37.98 -1.89 -8.26
N GLY A 383 39.27 -2.21 -8.26
CA GLY A 383 40.37 -1.27 -8.50
C GLY A 383 40.67 -0.31 -7.35
N GLU A 384 40.04 -0.46 -6.17
CA GLU A 384 40.29 0.43 -5.04
C GLU A 384 41.73 0.30 -4.52
N VAL A 385 42.35 1.45 -4.22
CA VAL A 385 43.66 1.51 -3.59
C VAL A 385 43.50 1.59 -2.08
N VAL A 386 43.99 0.60 -1.36
CA VAL A 386 43.80 0.43 0.09
C VAL A 386 45.14 0.29 0.81
N ASP A 387 45.14 0.52 2.12
CA ASP A 387 46.31 0.23 2.96
C ASP A 387 46.55 -1.28 3.12
N SER A 388 47.72 -1.65 3.63
CA SER A 388 48.12 -3.05 3.87
C SER A 388 47.24 -3.84 4.84
N THR A 389 46.37 -3.15 5.59
CA THR A 389 45.35 -3.76 6.45
C THR A 389 43.96 -3.33 5.97
N PRO A 390 43.46 -3.84 4.84
CA PRO A 390 42.15 -3.44 4.34
C PRO A 390 41.02 -4.02 5.19
N LEU A 391 39.86 -3.36 5.11
CA LEU A 391 38.59 -3.93 5.54
C LEU A 391 37.99 -4.73 4.37
N PHE A 392 37.62 -5.98 4.62
CA PHE A 392 36.74 -6.74 3.75
C PHE A 392 35.33 -6.72 4.33
N ALA A 393 34.36 -6.26 3.54
CA ALA A 393 32.99 -6.14 3.99
C ALA A 393 32.02 -6.49 2.86
N GLY A 394 30.90 -7.11 3.22
CA GLY A 394 29.89 -7.48 2.26
C GLY A 394 28.61 -7.92 2.94
N ALA A 395 27.72 -8.51 2.15
CA ALA A 395 26.54 -9.17 2.67
C ALA A 395 26.43 -10.61 2.13
N ALA A 396 25.79 -11.46 2.91
CA ALA A 396 25.57 -12.88 2.67
C ALA A 396 24.21 -13.27 3.26
N THR A 397 23.84 -14.54 3.17
CA THR A 397 22.66 -15.02 3.88
C THR A 397 22.83 -14.81 5.39
N ALA A 398 21.84 -14.24 6.07
CA ALA A 398 21.89 -13.98 7.52
C ALA A 398 22.25 -15.25 8.32
N GLY A 399 23.22 -15.14 9.23
CA GLY A 399 23.75 -16.25 10.02
C GLY A 399 24.66 -17.23 9.26
N ALA A 400 24.95 -17.02 7.98
CA ALA A 400 25.86 -17.89 7.22
C ALA A 400 27.31 -17.72 7.65
N THR A 401 28.07 -18.82 7.60
CA THR A 401 29.53 -18.75 7.73
C THR A 401 30.13 -18.29 6.39
N VAL A 402 30.93 -17.24 6.41
CA VAL A 402 31.56 -16.65 5.24
C VAL A 402 33.08 -16.84 5.32
N VAL A 403 33.63 -17.55 4.36
CA VAL A 403 35.08 -17.71 4.16
C VAL A 403 35.55 -16.62 3.21
N ILE A 404 36.53 -15.82 3.62
CA ILE A 404 37.12 -14.75 2.82
C ILE A 404 38.47 -15.25 2.31
N GLU A 405 38.65 -15.21 1.00
CA GLU A 405 39.87 -15.61 0.31
C GLU A 405 40.53 -14.40 -0.35
N VAL A 406 41.84 -14.24 -0.15
CA VAL A 406 42.67 -13.29 -0.90
C VAL A 406 43.71 -14.07 -1.70
N ASP A 407 43.80 -13.81 -3.01
CA ASP A 407 44.66 -14.51 -3.97
C ASP A 407 44.49 -16.05 -3.93
N GLY A 408 43.27 -16.52 -3.64
CA GLY A 408 42.93 -17.93 -3.51
C GLY A 408 43.35 -18.59 -2.19
N MET A 409 43.84 -17.82 -1.21
CA MET A 409 44.14 -18.30 0.14
C MET A 409 43.10 -17.78 1.13
N GLU A 410 42.57 -18.64 2.00
CA GLU A 410 41.70 -18.24 3.09
C GLU A 410 42.44 -17.30 4.06
N VAL A 411 41.89 -16.10 4.27
CA VAL A 411 42.41 -15.10 5.21
C VAL A 411 41.53 -14.93 6.45
N ALA A 412 40.25 -15.32 6.36
CA ALA A 412 39.31 -15.25 7.46
C ALA A 412 38.11 -16.17 7.26
N THR A 413 37.54 -16.61 8.37
CA THR A 413 36.18 -17.16 8.44
C THR A 413 35.38 -16.32 9.42
N VAL A 414 34.30 -15.70 8.94
CA VAL A 414 33.39 -14.84 9.73
C VAL A 414 31.96 -15.37 9.66
N THR A 415 31.04 -14.81 10.44
CA THR A 415 29.61 -15.11 10.36
C THR A 415 28.87 -13.84 9.99
N ALA A 416 27.98 -13.92 9.01
CA ALA A 416 27.07 -12.83 8.67
C ALA A 416 26.07 -12.62 9.81
N ASP A 417 25.79 -11.37 10.15
CA ASP A 417 24.86 -11.03 11.23
C ASP A 417 23.38 -11.30 10.84
N ASP A 418 22.45 -10.91 11.70
CA ASP A 418 21.00 -11.12 11.51
C ASP A 418 20.44 -10.33 10.31
N THR A 419 21.14 -9.29 9.85
CA THR A 419 20.80 -8.56 8.62
C THR A 419 21.44 -9.18 7.38
N GLY A 420 22.46 -10.02 7.57
CA GLY A 420 23.27 -10.59 6.50
C GLY A 420 24.58 -9.86 6.25
N ALA A 421 24.89 -8.77 6.95
CA ALA A 421 26.16 -8.08 6.80
C ALA A 421 27.31 -8.89 7.42
N PHE A 422 28.49 -8.89 6.79
CA PHE A 422 29.71 -9.47 7.35
C PHE A 422 30.89 -8.53 7.13
N ARG A 423 31.87 -8.60 8.05
CA ARG A 423 33.09 -7.79 8.00
C ARG A 423 34.31 -8.52 8.55
N TYR A 424 35.47 -8.22 8.00
CA TYR A 424 36.76 -8.64 8.48
C TYR A 424 37.82 -7.56 8.25
N GLN A 425 38.38 -7.04 9.33
CA GLN A 425 39.53 -6.14 9.27
C GLN A 425 40.81 -6.99 9.25
N VAL A 426 41.60 -6.88 8.17
CA VAL A 426 42.91 -7.57 8.12
C VAL A 426 43.79 -7.03 9.25
N PRO A 427 44.29 -7.90 10.14
CA PRO A 427 45.09 -7.45 11.27
C PRO A 427 46.54 -7.18 10.83
N ARG A 428 47.26 -6.31 11.56
CA ARG A 428 48.61 -5.83 11.15
C ARG A 428 49.63 -6.96 10.98
N GLU A 429 49.51 -8.03 11.76
CA GLU A 429 50.37 -9.21 11.68
C GLU A 429 50.17 -10.02 10.39
N SER A 430 49.04 -9.83 9.71
CA SER A 430 48.69 -10.45 8.42
C SER A 430 48.55 -9.40 7.32
N ALA A 431 49.23 -8.26 7.48
CA ALA A 431 49.21 -7.18 6.51
C ALA A 431 49.60 -7.69 5.11
N LEU A 432 48.82 -7.28 4.12
CA LEU A 432 49.02 -7.65 2.73
C LEU A 432 50.24 -6.96 2.14
N SER A 433 50.91 -7.64 1.22
CA SER A 433 52.04 -7.08 0.49
C SER A 433 51.61 -5.91 -0.40
N VAL A 434 52.55 -5.04 -0.76
CA VAL A 434 52.30 -3.99 -1.76
C VAL A 434 52.07 -4.63 -3.13
N GLY A 435 51.03 -4.19 -3.84
CA GLY A 435 50.73 -4.65 -5.20
C GLY A 435 49.26 -4.99 -5.42
N SER A 436 48.98 -5.61 -6.56
CA SER A 436 47.62 -6.05 -6.92
C SER A 436 47.25 -7.34 -6.20
N HIS A 437 46.03 -7.37 -5.69
CA HIS A 437 45.42 -8.49 -5.00
C HIS A 437 43.98 -8.71 -5.49
N GLU A 438 43.48 -9.92 -5.30
CA GLU A 438 42.10 -10.30 -5.60
C GLU A 438 41.41 -10.87 -4.37
N VAL A 439 40.19 -10.44 -4.06
CA VAL A 439 39.40 -10.96 -2.93
C VAL A 439 38.08 -11.56 -3.39
N ALA A 440 37.67 -12.65 -2.74
CA ALA A 440 36.35 -13.25 -2.89
C ALA A 440 35.83 -13.77 -1.55
N ALA A 441 34.50 -13.88 -1.43
CA ALA A 441 33.83 -14.46 -0.28
C ALA A 441 33.06 -15.72 -0.70
N GLN A 442 33.04 -16.73 0.16
CA GLN A 442 32.28 -17.96 -0.06
C GLN A 442 31.41 -18.24 1.17
N GLU A 443 30.11 -18.41 0.96
CA GLU A 443 29.18 -18.70 2.06
C GLU A 443 28.91 -20.20 2.21
N TYR A 444 28.84 -20.66 3.45
CA TYR A 444 28.47 -22.01 3.85
C TYR A 444 27.24 -21.95 4.73
N LEU A 445 26.13 -22.50 4.23
CA LEU A 445 24.89 -22.65 5.00
C LEU A 445 24.93 -23.96 5.77
N VAL A 446 24.89 -23.87 7.10
CA VAL A 446 24.95 -25.01 8.04
C VAL A 446 23.83 -26.05 7.79
N THR A 447 22.74 -25.65 7.12
CA THR A 447 21.55 -26.46 6.85
C THR A 447 21.43 -26.95 5.40
N SER A 448 22.35 -26.59 4.51
CA SER A 448 22.22 -26.90 3.08
C SER A 448 23.27 -27.91 2.60
N SER A 449 22.84 -28.85 1.76
CA SER A 449 23.74 -29.76 1.02
C SER A 449 24.13 -29.20 -0.36
N ARG A 450 23.94 -27.90 -0.59
CA ARG A 450 24.28 -27.25 -1.87
C ARG A 450 25.78 -26.92 -1.90
N VAL A 451 26.31 -26.80 -3.13
CA VAL A 451 27.67 -26.28 -3.34
C VAL A 451 27.72 -24.87 -2.74
N PRO A 452 28.76 -24.54 -1.94
CA PRO A 452 28.93 -23.21 -1.35
C PRO A 452 28.92 -22.14 -2.44
N ALA A 453 28.07 -21.13 -2.28
CA ALA A 453 27.98 -20.03 -3.23
C ALA A 453 29.15 -19.06 -3.01
N ARG A 454 29.71 -18.52 -4.09
CA ARG A 454 30.92 -17.70 -4.08
C ARG A 454 30.64 -16.37 -4.76
N SER A 455 31.11 -15.28 -4.17
CA SER A 455 31.04 -13.96 -4.77
C SER A 455 31.87 -13.89 -6.05
N ARG A 456 31.58 -12.87 -6.87
CA ARG A 456 32.54 -12.42 -7.88
C ARG A 456 33.85 -12.00 -7.19
N THR A 457 34.95 -12.24 -7.89
CA THR A 457 36.27 -11.76 -7.44
C THR A 457 36.34 -10.24 -7.64
N THR A 458 36.86 -9.54 -6.63
CA THR A 458 37.07 -8.08 -6.68
C THR A 458 38.57 -7.81 -6.65
N GLY A 459 39.09 -7.09 -7.65
CA GLY A 459 40.49 -6.70 -7.69
C GLY A 459 40.74 -5.43 -6.89
N PHE A 460 41.88 -5.31 -6.21
CA PHE A 460 42.28 -4.10 -5.48
C PHE A 460 43.80 -3.94 -5.48
N GLU A 461 44.29 -2.76 -5.12
CA GLU A 461 45.72 -2.47 -5.02
C GLU A 461 46.10 -2.06 -3.59
N VAL A 462 47.09 -2.74 -3.03
CA VAL A 462 47.67 -2.39 -1.73
C VAL A 462 48.82 -1.42 -1.96
N ARG A 463 48.68 -0.21 -1.42
CA ARG A 463 49.73 0.83 -1.50
C ARG A 463 50.88 0.55 -0.52
N GLY A 464 52.06 1.03 -0.89
CA GLY A 464 53.21 1.06 0.01
C GLY A 464 52.99 1.99 1.20
N PRO A 465 53.74 1.79 2.31
CA PRO A 465 53.66 2.68 3.46
C PRO A 465 53.91 4.12 3.01
N ALA A 466 52.99 5.02 3.38
CA ALA A 466 53.18 6.44 3.14
C ALA A 466 54.53 6.86 3.71
N ALA A 467 55.36 7.55 2.92
CA ALA A 467 56.73 7.93 3.28
C ALA A 467 56.86 8.90 4.47
N LEU A 468 55.79 9.11 5.25
CA LEU A 468 55.73 9.99 6.40
C LEU A 468 55.94 9.28 7.75
N ASP A 469 55.99 7.94 7.79
CA ASP A 469 56.25 7.17 9.02
C ASP A 469 57.73 6.75 9.20
N VAL A 470 58.65 7.38 8.45
CA VAL A 470 60.09 7.34 8.76
C VAL A 470 60.43 8.52 9.67
N GLY A 471 60.14 8.36 10.95
CA GLY A 471 60.71 9.19 11.99
C GLY A 471 62.24 9.16 11.90
N CYS A 472 62.84 10.30 11.59
CA CYS A 472 64.28 10.54 11.73
C CYS A 472 64.71 10.34 13.20
N GLY A 473 65.05 9.12 13.57
CA GLY A 473 65.72 8.78 14.83
C GLY A 473 67.22 8.57 14.61
N CYS A 474 68.03 9.60 14.86
CA CYS A 474 69.48 9.46 14.94
C CYS A 474 69.89 8.65 16.19
N GLY A 475 70.84 7.71 16.02
CA GLY A 475 71.88 7.45 17.03
C GLY A 475 72.07 6.00 17.49
N ALA A 476 73.01 5.27 16.85
CA ALA A 476 73.94 4.38 17.54
C ALA A 476 75.11 3.99 16.61
N SER A 477 76.26 4.61 16.80
CA SER A 477 77.54 4.15 16.26
C SER A 477 78.01 2.89 17.02
N PRO A 478 78.71 1.94 16.38
CA PRO A 478 79.67 1.09 17.08
C PRO A 478 81.10 1.48 16.70
N VAL A 479 81.92 1.77 17.72
CA VAL A 479 83.39 1.84 17.62
C VAL A 479 83.99 0.65 18.38
N GLY A 480 84.92 -0.05 17.73
CA GLY A 480 85.85 -1.06 18.30
C GLY A 480 85.31 -2.50 18.21
N VAL A 481 86.05 -3.52 17.76
CA VAL A 481 87.46 -3.85 18.03
C VAL A 481 88.05 -4.74 16.92
N VAL A 482 89.27 -4.37 16.49
CA VAL A 482 90.45 -5.16 16.04
C VAL A 482 90.28 -6.62 15.62
N GLY A 483 90.79 -6.95 14.43
CA GLY A 483 91.08 -8.33 13.99
C GLY A 483 91.84 -8.38 12.66
N SER A 484 93.15 -8.24 12.74
CA SER A 484 94.16 -8.36 11.68
C SER A 484 94.07 -9.67 10.88
N TRP A 485 94.27 -9.65 9.56
CA TRP A 485 95.12 -10.61 8.82
C TRP A 485 95.67 -9.97 7.54
N VAL A 486 96.97 -10.24 7.33
CA VAL A 486 97.92 -9.74 6.33
C VAL A 486 97.81 -10.52 5.03
N LEU A 487 98.09 -9.88 3.87
CA LEU A 487 98.84 -10.41 2.71
C LEU A 487 99.05 -9.23 1.70
N LEU A 488 100.18 -8.50 1.71
CA LEU A 488 101.49 -8.73 1.08
C LEU A 488 101.56 -8.61 -0.46
N ALA A 489 102.59 -7.85 -0.87
CA ALA A 489 103.23 -7.69 -2.19
C ALA A 489 102.51 -6.76 -3.19
N GLY A 490 103.15 -5.78 -3.83
CA GLY A 490 104.57 -5.53 -4.00
C GLY A 490 104.85 -4.16 -4.64
N LEU A 491 106.14 -3.82 -4.61
CA LEU A 491 106.77 -2.53 -4.80
C LEU A 491 106.86 -2.01 -6.25
N ALA A 492 107.04 -0.69 -6.28
CA ALA A 492 107.94 0.10 -7.11
C ALA A 492 107.57 0.43 -8.57
N GLY A 493 107.83 1.70 -8.92
CA GLY A 493 108.14 2.07 -10.31
C GLY A 493 107.78 3.49 -10.70
N LEU A 494 108.61 4.46 -10.30
CA LEU A 494 108.70 5.77 -10.95
C LEU A 494 108.83 5.62 -12.48
N SER A 495 108.11 6.43 -13.27
CA SER A 495 108.74 7.47 -14.10
C SER A 495 107.73 8.26 -14.96
N ARG A 496 107.93 9.57 -14.92
CA ARG A 496 107.60 10.56 -15.96
C ARG A 496 107.86 10.03 -17.39
N ARG A 497 107.01 10.37 -18.37
CA ARG A 497 107.10 11.56 -19.26
C ARG A 497 106.32 11.34 -20.59
N ARG A 498 105.49 12.34 -20.92
CA ARG A 498 105.39 13.09 -22.20
C ARG A 498 105.00 12.40 -23.53
N ARG A 499 104.06 13.11 -24.18
CA ARG A 499 103.79 13.36 -25.61
C ARG A 499 102.47 12.71 -26.07
N GLY A 500 101.55 13.44 -26.68
CA GLY A 500 101.55 14.84 -27.11
C GLY A 500 100.15 15.33 -27.39
#